data_AF-A0A914JUW2-F1
#
_entry.id   AF-A0A914JUW2-F1
#
_cell.length_a   1.000
_cell.length_b   1.000
_cell.length_c   1.000
_cell.angle_alpha   90.00
_cell.angle_beta   90.00
_cell.angle_gamma   90.00
#
_symmetry.space_group_name_H-M   'P 1'
#
loop_
_entity.id
_entity.type
_entity.pdbx_description
1 polymer ?
#
loop_
_entity_poly.entity_id
_entity_poly.type
_entity_poly.pdbx_seq_one_letter_code
_entity_poly.pdbx_strand_id
1 'polypeptide(L)'
;MDSSLKKLTAFMKKTKSIGASNPAAQLLPELDKLNLLKFLDEIAANICDVKLKASEIPDLVNFVVQLSCRYQQFPELLLNELKKILPYKKLDKIENPAKYKIDLKFLGELVLNGVFAKPGVDLLGNCLGFLVQTDTQEFTHVPLLLPFCRPTLFDFVGLVPFSEKSRGFDQDELEELTTTLLTENNRRAVKS
;
A
#
# COMPACT_ATOMS: atom_id res chain seq x y z
N MET A 1 28.71 -0.22 2.49
CA MET A 1 27.64 -0.18 3.51
C MET A 1 28.15 -0.85 4.77
N ASP A 2 27.87 -0.23 5.91
CA ASP A 2 28.21 -0.69 7.24
C ASP A 2 27.37 -1.94 7.59
N SER A 3 28.04 -2.98 8.08
CA SER A 3 27.43 -4.24 8.53
C SER A 3 27.66 -4.50 10.03
N SER A 4 27.98 -3.46 10.80
CA SER A 4 28.21 -3.55 12.24
C SER A 4 26.92 -3.94 12.97
N LEU A 5 26.99 -5.03 13.73
CA LEU A 5 25.85 -5.60 14.45
C LEU A 5 25.17 -4.56 15.36
N LYS A 6 25.95 -3.68 16.00
CA LYS A 6 25.42 -2.62 16.86
C LYS A 6 24.48 -1.67 16.11
N LYS A 7 24.88 -1.20 14.93
CA LYS A 7 24.06 -0.26 14.15
C LYS A 7 22.85 -0.96 13.52
N LEU A 8 23.04 -2.18 13.01
CA LEU A 8 21.95 -2.98 12.46
C LEU A 8 20.88 -3.29 13.52
N THR A 9 21.27 -3.72 14.71
CA THR A 9 20.32 -3.97 15.81
C THR A 9 19.61 -2.69 16.25
N ALA A 10 20.30 -1.54 16.25
CA ALA A 10 19.67 -0.26 16.56
C ALA A 10 18.64 0.13 15.50
N PHE A 11 18.95 -0.04 14.21
CA PHE A 11 18.04 0.20 13.11
C PHE A 11 16.81 -0.71 13.18
N MET A 12 17.02 -2.02 13.38
CA MET A 12 15.92 -2.99 13.50
C MET A 12 14.97 -2.66 14.65
N LYS A 13 15.48 -2.19 15.79
CA LYS A 13 14.62 -1.70 16.89
C LYS A 13 13.73 -0.53 16.48
N LYS A 14 14.22 0.39 15.63
CA LYS A 14 13.41 1.50 15.12
C LYS A 14 12.33 1.01 14.15
N THR A 15 12.63 0.00 13.34
CA THR A 15 11.64 -0.53 12.36
C THR A 15 10.38 -1.10 13.00
N LYS A 16 10.46 -1.62 14.23
CA LYS A 16 9.30 -2.13 14.99
C LYS A 16 8.22 -1.09 15.32
N SER A 17 8.54 0.19 15.18
CA SER A 17 7.59 1.29 15.36
C SER A 17 7.74 2.35 14.27
N ILE A 18 8.12 1.92 13.06
CA ILE A 18 8.26 2.78 11.89
C ILE A 18 6.93 3.43 11.50
N GLY A 19 6.94 4.72 11.17
CA GLY A 19 5.73 5.49 10.89
C GLY A 19 5.03 5.99 12.15
N ALA A 20 5.03 5.22 13.25
CA ALA A 20 4.43 5.60 14.53
C ALA A 20 5.38 6.46 15.40
N SER A 21 6.10 5.83 16.34
CA SER A 21 7.04 6.55 17.21
C SER A 21 8.37 6.88 16.52
N ASN A 22 8.69 6.19 15.43
CA ASN A 22 9.86 6.43 14.61
C ASN A 22 9.43 6.86 13.21
N PRO A 23 9.43 8.17 12.88
CA PRO A 23 9.03 8.65 11.56
C PRO A 23 9.89 8.01 10.46
N ALA A 24 9.25 7.43 9.44
CA ALA A 24 9.96 6.72 8.37
C ALA A 24 10.98 7.62 7.64
N ALA A 25 10.67 8.91 7.49
CA ALA A 25 11.56 9.91 6.93
C ALA A 25 12.91 10.03 7.67
N GLN A 26 12.94 9.82 8.99
CA GLN A 26 14.17 9.89 9.78
C GLN A 26 15.06 8.64 9.61
N LEU A 27 14.48 7.53 9.13
CA LEU A 27 15.21 6.28 8.89
C LEU A 27 15.81 6.23 7.48
N LEU A 28 15.34 7.06 6.53
CA LEU A 28 15.84 7.12 5.16
C LEU A 28 17.37 7.27 5.06
N PRO A 29 18.03 8.20 5.78
CA PRO A 29 19.49 8.37 5.67
C PRO A 29 20.29 7.18 6.20
N GLU A 30 19.67 6.29 6.97
CA GLU A 30 20.30 5.07 7.46
C GLU A 30 20.27 3.96 6.41
N LEU A 31 19.31 3.98 5.46
CA LEU A 31 19.23 3.01 4.36
C LEU A 31 20.48 3.01 3.48
N ASP A 32 21.07 4.18 3.23
CA ASP A 32 22.29 4.30 2.42
C ASP A 32 23.55 3.82 3.16
N LYS A 33 23.50 3.85 4.49
CA LYS A 33 24.64 3.57 5.34
C LYS A 33 24.72 2.10 5.71
N LEU A 34 23.60 1.39 5.82
CA LEU A 34 23.52 0.04 6.38
C LEU A 34 23.32 -1.04 5.31
N ASN A 35 23.96 -2.19 5.50
CA ASN A 35 23.68 -3.39 4.71
C ASN A 35 22.56 -4.20 5.37
N LEU A 36 21.35 -4.11 4.81
CA LEU A 36 20.13 -4.67 5.39
C LEU A 36 19.73 -6.02 4.78
N LEU A 37 20.54 -6.58 3.87
CA LEU A 37 20.19 -7.77 3.08
C LEU A 37 19.71 -8.96 3.93
N LYS A 38 20.30 -9.15 5.12
CA LYS A 38 19.97 -10.25 6.04
C LYS A 38 18.74 -9.99 6.92
N PHE A 39 18.17 -8.80 6.87
CA PHE A 39 17.08 -8.36 7.75
C PHE A 39 15.81 -7.99 6.97
N LEU A 40 15.79 -8.17 5.65
CA LEU A 40 14.69 -7.73 4.79
C LEU A 40 13.35 -8.37 5.18
N ASP A 41 13.33 -9.67 5.51
CA ASP A 41 12.14 -10.36 6.01
C ASP A 41 11.60 -9.74 7.31
N GLU A 42 12.48 -9.47 8.28
CA GLU A 42 12.10 -8.86 9.55
C GLU A 42 11.62 -7.41 9.36
N ILE A 43 12.24 -6.66 8.43
CA ILE A 43 11.79 -5.30 8.08
C ILE A 43 10.39 -5.36 7.45
N ALA A 44 10.14 -6.30 6.54
CA ALA A 44 8.82 -6.48 5.92
C ALA A 44 7.74 -6.81 6.97
N ALA A 45 8.04 -7.73 7.89
CA ALA A 45 7.13 -8.09 8.99
C ALA A 45 6.85 -6.87 9.90
N ASN A 46 7.91 -6.16 10.30
CA ASN A 46 7.76 -4.98 11.16
C ASN A 46 6.90 -3.89 10.50
N ILE A 47 7.03 -3.64 9.19
CA ILE A 47 6.20 -2.68 8.46
C ILE A 47 4.71 -3.05 8.52
N CYS A 48 4.38 -4.33 8.38
CA CYS A 48 2.99 -4.83 8.40
C CYS A 48 2.37 -4.83 9.81
N ASP A 49 3.19 -5.01 10.85
CA ASP A 49 2.75 -5.09 12.25
C ASP A 49 2.49 -3.72 12.89
N VAL A 50 3.05 -2.62 12.34
CA VAL A 50 2.83 -1.30 12.94
C VAL A 50 1.39 -0.85 12.82
N LYS A 51 0.88 -0.29 13.92
CA LYS A 51 -0.37 0.47 13.93
C LYS A 51 -0.17 1.87 13.32
N LEU A 52 -0.33 1.95 12.01
CA LEU A 52 -0.16 3.18 11.25
C LEU A 52 -1.38 4.10 11.35
N LYS A 53 -1.13 5.40 11.20
CA LYS A 53 -2.13 6.43 10.91
C LYS A 53 -2.08 6.80 9.43
N ALA A 54 -3.21 7.28 8.92
CA ALA A 54 -3.31 7.70 7.52
C ALA A 54 -2.31 8.81 7.14
N SER A 55 -1.89 9.65 8.09
CA SER A 55 -0.90 10.71 7.90
C SER A 55 0.53 10.19 7.74
N GLU A 56 0.82 8.97 8.18
CA GLU A 56 2.16 8.37 8.19
C GLU A 56 2.45 7.59 6.90
N ILE A 57 1.40 7.31 6.11
CA ILE A 57 1.49 6.53 4.87
C ILE A 57 2.47 7.14 3.86
N PRO A 58 2.43 8.46 3.53
CA PRO A 58 3.32 9.01 2.49
C PRO A 58 4.81 8.79 2.80
N ASP A 59 5.23 9.05 4.04
CA ASP A 59 6.61 8.88 4.46
C ASP A 59 7.02 7.40 4.45
N LEU A 60 6.12 6.51 4.86
CA LEU A 60 6.38 5.07 4.86
C LEU A 60 6.47 4.51 3.43
N VAL A 61 5.62 4.98 2.52
CA VAL A 61 5.67 4.60 1.10
C VAL A 61 7.00 5.04 0.51
N ASN A 62 7.44 6.28 0.74
CA ASN A 62 8.75 6.73 0.28
C ASN A 62 9.89 5.86 0.84
N PHE A 63 9.83 5.51 2.14
CA PHE A 63 10.79 4.57 2.73
C PHE A 63 10.80 3.20 2.03
N VAL A 64 9.63 2.64 1.75
CA VAL A 64 9.51 1.36 1.04
C VAL A 64 9.99 1.45 -0.41
N VAL A 65 9.73 2.55 -1.12
CA VAL A 65 10.25 2.78 -2.47
C VAL A 65 11.77 2.79 -2.47
N GLN A 66 12.41 3.55 -1.58
CA GLN A 66 13.87 3.60 -1.48
C GLN A 66 14.46 2.22 -1.14
N LEU A 67 13.83 1.50 -0.21
CA LEU A 67 14.26 0.15 0.16
C LEU A 67 14.12 -0.84 -1.01
N SER A 68 13.05 -0.73 -1.80
CA SER A 68 12.77 -1.57 -2.97
C SER A 68 13.73 -1.29 -4.13
N CYS A 69 14.07 -0.02 -4.37
CA CYS A 69 15.10 0.38 -5.33
C CYS A 69 16.47 -0.20 -4.94
N ARG A 70 16.75 -0.30 -3.63
CA ARG A 70 18.03 -0.81 -3.11
C ARG A 70 18.13 -2.33 -3.11
N TYR A 71 17.02 -3.02 -2.82
CA TYR A 71 16.93 -4.47 -2.66
C TYR A 71 15.76 -5.03 -3.47
N GLN A 72 16.04 -5.54 -4.67
CA GLN A 72 15.02 -6.00 -5.63
C GLN A 72 14.11 -7.11 -5.11
N GLN A 73 14.55 -7.90 -4.14
CA GLN A 73 13.74 -8.96 -3.51
C GLN A 73 12.74 -8.42 -2.47
N PHE A 74 12.91 -7.19 -2.00
CA PHE A 74 12.11 -6.64 -0.90
C PHE A 74 10.61 -6.53 -1.22
N PRO A 75 10.18 -6.08 -2.42
CA PRO A 75 8.76 -6.07 -2.76
C PRO A 75 8.07 -7.43 -2.61
N GLU A 76 8.73 -8.53 -3.00
CA GLU A 76 8.14 -9.86 -2.87
C GLU A 76 7.95 -10.26 -1.40
N LEU A 77 8.94 -9.96 -0.55
CA LEU A 77 8.87 -10.19 0.88
C LEU A 77 7.72 -9.39 1.53
N LEU A 78 7.61 -8.11 1.20
CA LEU A 78 6.55 -7.25 1.73
C LEU A 78 5.16 -7.72 1.26
N LEU A 79 5.02 -8.10 -0.01
CA LEU A 79 3.76 -8.61 -0.54
C LEU A 79 3.32 -9.91 0.17
N ASN A 80 4.27 -10.79 0.50
CA ASN A 80 4.01 -12.01 1.24
C ASN A 80 3.52 -11.73 2.66
N GLU A 81 4.06 -10.72 3.34
CA GLU A 81 3.55 -10.30 4.66
C GLU A 81 2.16 -9.66 4.55
N LEU A 82 1.91 -8.80 3.56
CA LEU A 82 0.59 -8.20 3.34
C LEU A 82 -0.50 -9.26 3.10
N LYS A 83 -0.20 -10.33 2.37
CA LYS A 83 -1.11 -11.47 2.17
C LYS A 83 -1.45 -12.24 3.44
N LYS A 84 -0.66 -12.13 4.51
CA LYS A 84 -0.97 -12.77 5.79
C LYS A 84 -1.96 -11.94 6.61
N ILE A 85 -1.88 -10.62 6.50
CA ILE A 85 -2.63 -9.69 7.36
C ILE A 85 -3.89 -9.11 6.72
N LEU A 86 -4.00 -9.12 5.38
CA LEU A 86 -5.17 -8.64 4.66
C LEU A 86 -6.15 -9.80 4.38
N PRO A 87 -7.41 -9.70 4.84
CA PRO A 87 -8.52 -10.47 4.28
C PRO A 87 -8.72 -10.22 2.78
N TYR A 88 -8.73 -11.30 1.99
CA TYR A 88 -9.02 -11.26 0.54
C TYR A 88 -9.70 -12.52 0.00
N LYS A 89 -9.95 -13.53 0.84
CA LYS A 89 -10.70 -14.74 0.49
C LYS A 89 -12.09 -14.69 1.12
N LYS A 90 -13.07 -15.34 0.48
CA LYS A 90 -14.47 -15.34 0.93
C LYS A 90 -14.70 -15.79 2.38
N LEU A 91 -13.82 -16.62 2.94
CA LEU A 91 -13.93 -17.14 4.30
C LEU A 91 -13.08 -16.35 5.33
N ASP A 92 -12.30 -15.38 4.88
CA ASP A 92 -11.51 -14.53 5.77
C ASP A 92 -12.44 -13.64 6.61
N LYS A 93 -11.93 -13.21 7.77
CA LYS A 93 -12.66 -12.32 8.69
C LYS A 93 -11.87 -11.04 8.88
N ILE A 94 -12.58 -9.92 8.91
CA ILE A 94 -12.00 -8.63 9.28
C ILE A 94 -12.01 -8.52 10.81
N GLU A 95 -10.89 -8.83 11.45
CA GLU A 95 -10.77 -8.72 12.92
C GLU A 95 -10.74 -7.26 13.39
N ASN A 96 -10.07 -6.39 12.62
CA ASN A 96 -9.90 -4.98 12.96
C ASN A 96 -10.19 -4.09 11.73
N PRO A 97 -11.43 -3.63 11.56
CA PRO A 97 -11.82 -2.78 10.42
C PRO A 97 -11.00 -1.49 10.32
N ALA A 98 -10.64 -0.88 11.46
CA ALA A 98 -9.85 0.35 11.47
C ALA A 98 -8.43 0.13 10.95
N LYS A 99 -7.78 -0.98 11.34
CA LYS A 99 -6.45 -1.33 10.82
C LYS A 99 -6.53 -1.74 9.35
N TYR A 100 -7.48 -2.60 8.99
CA TYR A 100 -7.67 -3.07 7.62
C TYR A 100 -7.84 -1.91 6.63
N LYS A 101 -8.61 -0.87 7.01
CA LYS A 101 -8.75 0.35 6.19
C LYS A 101 -7.40 1.03 5.89
N ILE A 102 -6.52 1.12 6.88
CA ILE A 102 -5.21 1.75 6.75
C ILE A 102 -4.26 0.87 5.95
N ASP A 103 -4.23 -0.43 6.23
CA ASP A 103 -3.40 -1.41 5.51
C ASP A 103 -3.80 -1.49 4.03
N LEU A 104 -5.11 -1.50 3.75
CA LEU A 104 -5.63 -1.51 2.39
C LEU A 104 -5.22 -0.23 1.65
N LYS A 105 -5.39 0.95 2.29
CA LYS A 105 -4.90 2.22 1.72
C LYS A 105 -3.39 2.15 1.43
N PHE A 106 -2.60 1.62 2.35
CA PHE A 106 -1.16 1.47 2.18
C PHE A 106 -0.81 0.56 0.99
N LEU A 107 -1.47 -0.60 0.85
CA LEU A 107 -1.32 -1.47 -0.32
C LEU A 107 -1.61 -0.71 -1.63
N GLY A 108 -2.68 0.10 -1.65
CA GLY A 108 -2.98 0.97 -2.79
C GLY A 108 -1.81 1.89 -3.14
N GLU A 109 -1.32 2.67 -2.18
CA GLU A 109 -0.21 3.59 -2.42
C GLU A 109 1.05 2.87 -2.91
N LEU A 110 1.34 1.67 -2.41
CA LEU A 110 2.47 0.86 -2.88
C LEU A 110 2.31 0.43 -4.35
N VAL A 111 1.09 0.08 -4.76
CA VAL A 111 0.78 -0.22 -6.18
C VAL A 111 0.96 1.03 -7.04
N LEU A 112 0.44 2.19 -6.61
CA LEU A 112 0.56 3.44 -7.36
C LEU A 112 2.00 3.92 -7.46
N ASN A 113 2.83 3.68 -6.45
CA ASN A 113 4.24 4.05 -6.47
C ASN A 113 5.13 2.99 -7.15
N GLY A 114 4.54 1.99 -7.82
CA GLY A 114 5.26 1.00 -8.61
C GLY A 114 6.09 0.01 -7.78
N VAL A 115 5.85 -0.08 -6.47
CA VAL A 115 6.53 -1.05 -5.60
C VAL A 115 6.12 -2.47 -6.00
N PHE A 116 4.84 -2.67 -6.32
CA PHE A 116 4.34 -3.95 -6.79
C PHE A 116 3.93 -3.89 -8.26
N ALA A 117 4.32 -4.92 -9.00
CA ALA A 117 3.80 -5.20 -10.33
C ALA A 117 2.43 -5.92 -10.25
N LYS A 118 2.10 -6.72 -11.27
CA LYS A 118 0.84 -7.49 -11.37
C LYS A 118 0.41 -8.18 -10.05
N PRO A 119 1.28 -8.86 -9.29
CA PRO A 119 0.84 -9.55 -8.05
C PRO A 119 0.26 -8.62 -6.97
N GLY A 120 0.70 -7.36 -6.90
CA GLY A 120 0.14 -6.38 -5.96
C GLY A 120 -1.21 -5.85 -6.42
N VAL A 121 -1.37 -5.63 -7.74
CA VAL A 121 -2.67 -5.28 -8.35
C VAL A 121 -3.69 -6.40 -8.12
N ASP A 122 -3.29 -7.66 -8.33
CA ASP A 122 -4.14 -8.82 -8.10
C ASP A 122 -4.56 -8.91 -6.63
N LEU A 123 -3.65 -8.69 -5.68
CA LEU A 123 -4.00 -8.65 -4.25
C LEU A 123 -4.99 -7.54 -3.92
N LEU A 124 -4.77 -6.32 -4.43
CA LEU A 124 -5.67 -5.19 -4.22
C LEU A 124 -7.07 -5.48 -4.78
N GLY A 125 -7.15 -6.01 -6.00
CA GLY A 125 -8.41 -6.43 -6.61
C GLY A 125 -9.14 -7.48 -5.77
N ASN A 126 -8.42 -8.49 -5.27
CA ASN A 126 -9.01 -9.53 -4.42
C ASN A 126 -9.51 -8.97 -3.07
N CYS A 127 -8.81 -8.02 -2.45
CA CYS A 127 -9.27 -7.35 -1.23
C CYS A 127 -10.56 -6.54 -1.47
N LEU A 128 -10.63 -5.79 -2.57
CA LEU A 128 -11.83 -5.02 -2.94
C LEU A 128 -12.99 -5.95 -3.28
N GLY A 129 -12.75 -6.99 -4.07
CA GLY A 129 -13.72 -8.02 -4.40
C GLY A 129 -14.24 -8.74 -3.15
N PHE A 130 -13.36 -9.05 -2.19
CA PHE A 130 -13.74 -9.60 -0.89
C PHE A 130 -14.72 -8.68 -0.16
N LEU A 131 -14.42 -7.38 -0.04
CA LEU A 131 -15.29 -6.43 0.65
C LEU A 131 -16.68 -6.35 0.03
N VAL A 132 -16.77 -6.33 -1.30
CA VAL A 132 -18.05 -6.25 -2.03
C VAL A 132 -18.82 -7.57 -1.96
N GLN A 133 -18.15 -8.71 -2.12
CA GLN A 133 -18.81 -10.01 -2.20
C GLN A 133 -19.28 -10.55 -0.84
N THR A 134 -18.68 -10.09 0.26
CA THR A 134 -19.02 -10.55 1.61
C THR A 134 -20.00 -9.63 2.35
N ASP A 135 -20.36 -8.49 1.76
CA ASP A 135 -21.19 -7.46 2.39
C ASP A 135 -22.51 -7.25 1.62
N THR A 136 -23.35 -8.27 1.64
CA THR A 136 -24.55 -8.33 0.79
C THR A 136 -25.84 -7.84 1.46
N GLN A 137 -25.80 -7.55 2.77
CA GLN A 137 -27.01 -7.21 3.55
C GLN A 137 -26.87 -5.90 4.33
N GLU A 138 -25.87 -5.80 5.20
CA GLU A 138 -25.74 -4.68 6.15
C GLU A 138 -24.86 -3.53 5.63
N PHE A 139 -24.12 -3.74 4.53
CA PHE A 139 -23.27 -2.75 3.87
C PHE A 139 -22.24 -2.09 4.81
N THR A 140 -21.70 -2.87 5.75
CA THR A 140 -20.78 -2.41 6.81
C THR A 140 -19.35 -2.14 6.31
N HIS A 141 -18.98 -2.66 5.14
CA HIS A 141 -17.67 -2.50 4.51
C HIS A 141 -17.54 -1.21 3.70
N VAL A 142 -18.64 -0.50 3.41
CA VAL A 142 -18.62 0.76 2.63
C VAL A 142 -17.57 1.77 3.15
N PRO A 143 -17.40 2.02 4.46
CA PRO A 143 -16.38 2.93 4.96
C PRO A 143 -14.92 2.50 4.71
N LEU A 144 -14.70 1.21 4.44
CA LEU A 144 -13.40 0.60 4.13
C LEU A 144 -13.04 0.80 2.65
N LEU A 145 -14.03 0.93 1.77
CA LEU A 145 -13.87 1.23 0.35
C LEU A 145 -13.60 2.70 0.07
N LEU A 146 -14.02 3.61 0.98
CA LEU A 146 -13.88 5.06 0.80
C LEU A 146 -12.48 5.59 0.38
N PRO A 147 -11.34 5.05 0.87
CA PRO A 147 -10.01 5.47 0.41
C PRO A 147 -9.82 5.29 -1.10
N PHE A 148 -10.56 4.36 -1.70
CA PHE A 148 -10.55 4.04 -3.11
C PHE A 148 -11.71 4.68 -3.86
N CYS A 149 -12.55 5.53 -3.27
CA CYS A 149 -13.69 6.16 -3.96
C CYS A 149 -13.51 7.66 -4.24
N ARG A 150 -12.36 8.25 -3.86
CA ARG A 150 -12.00 9.68 -4.03
C ARG A 150 -10.81 9.82 -5.01
N PRO A 151 -10.04 10.92 -5.15
CA PRO A 151 -9.08 11.09 -6.26
C PRO A 151 -8.20 9.86 -6.55
N THR A 152 -7.81 9.10 -5.53
CA THR A 152 -7.10 7.82 -5.65
C THR A 152 -7.81 6.75 -6.51
N LEU A 153 -9.15 6.68 -6.53
CA LEU A 153 -9.91 5.79 -7.44
C LEU A 153 -9.49 6.04 -8.89
N PHE A 154 -9.25 7.31 -9.21
CA PHE A 154 -8.98 7.72 -10.58
C PHE A 154 -7.70 7.09 -11.11
N ASP A 155 -6.67 7.06 -10.26
CA ASP A 155 -5.41 6.42 -10.55
C ASP A 155 -5.58 4.91 -10.78
N PHE A 156 -6.47 4.25 -10.04
CA PHE A 156 -6.67 2.80 -10.17
C PHE A 156 -7.56 2.35 -11.31
N VAL A 157 -8.65 3.07 -11.60
CA VAL A 157 -9.69 2.60 -12.53
C VAL A 157 -9.97 3.55 -13.69
N GLY A 158 -9.38 4.75 -13.71
CA GLY A 158 -9.65 5.76 -14.74
C GLY A 158 -11.11 6.24 -14.74
N LEU A 159 -11.82 6.12 -13.61
CA LEU A 159 -13.18 6.60 -13.46
C LEU A 159 -13.16 8.00 -12.87
N VAL A 160 -13.66 8.97 -13.63
CA VAL A 160 -13.83 10.36 -13.19
C VAL A 160 -15.15 10.46 -12.41
N PRO A 161 -15.14 10.89 -11.13
CA PRO A 161 -16.36 11.12 -10.37
C PRO A 161 -17.30 12.13 -11.06
N PHE A 162 -18.61 11.93 -10.93
CA PHE A 162 -19.61 12.84 -11.53
C PHE A 162 -19.44 14.30 -11.09
N SER A 163 -19.05 14.54 -9.83
CA SER A 163 -18.77 15.87 -9.31
C SER A 163 -17.64 16.59 -10.07
N GLU A 164 -16.63 15.85 -10.55
CA GLU A 164 -15.54 16.41 -11.34
C GLU A 164 -15.97 16.60 -12.80
N LYS A 165 -16.71 15.65 -13.38
CA LYS A 165 -17.31 15.84 -14.72
C LYS A 165 -18.23 17.07 -14.79
N SER A 166 -18.94 17.36 -13.70
CA SER A 166 -19.87 18.50 -13.61
C SER A 166 -19.15 19.85 -13.50
N ARG A 167 -17.84 19.86 -13.24
CA ARG A 167 -17.02 21.09 -13.19
C ARG A 167 -16.53 21.55 -14.56
N GLY A 168 -16.78 20.78 -15.62
CA GLY A 168 -16.50 21.18 -17.00
C GLY A 168 -15.04 21.02 -17.43
N PHE A 169 -14.34 20.00 -16.94
CA PHE A 169 -13.03 19.63 -17.50
C PHE A 169 -13.19 19.18 -18.96
N ASP A 170 -12.35 19.70 -19.84
CA ASP A 170 -12.29 19.24 -21.24
C ASP A 170 -11.67 17.84 -21.32
N GLN A 171 -11.92 17.14 -22.44
CA GLN A 171 -11.56 15.72 -22.60
C GLN A 171 -10.04 15.46 -22.42
N ASP A 172 -9.20 16.43 -22.78
CA ASP A 172 -7.75 16.38 -22.62
C ASP A 172 -7.31 16.52 -21.14
N GLU A 173 -8.01 17.35 -20.35
CA GLU A 173 -7.74 17.50 -18.92
C GLU A 173 -8.14 16.22 -18.15
N LEU A 174 -9.18 15.52 -18.61
CA LEU A 174 -9.59 14.23 -18.07
C LEU A 174 -8.57 13.12 -18.35
N GLU A 175 -7.91 13.16 -19.51
CA GLU A 175 -6.82 12.23 -19.85
C GLU A 175 -5.56 12.49 -19.02
N GLU A 176 -5.18 13.76 -18.81
CA GLU A 176 -4.03 14.12 -17.94
C GLU A 176 -4.21 13.66 -16.50
N LEU A 177 -5.45 13.65 -16.02
CA LEU A 177 -5.73 13.20 -14.67
C LEU A 177 -5.81 11.65 -14.56
N THR A 178 -5.84 10.91 -15.67
CA THR A 178 -5.70 9.44 -15.64
C THR A 178 -4.23 9.03 -15.61
N THR A 179 -3.78 8.42 -14.52
CA THR A 179 -2.41 7.89 -14.46
C THR A 179 -2.15 6.87 -15.58
N THR A 180 -1.00 6.92 -16.25
CA THR A 180 -0.58 5.89 -17.23
C THR A 180 0.03 4.65 -16.57
N LEU A 181 0.18 4.67 -15.24
CA LEU A 181 0.88 3.63 -14.46
C LEU A 181 0.20 2.26 -14.53
N LEU A 182 -1.11 2.20 -14.73
CA LEU A 182 -1.87 0.95 -14.87
C LEU A 182 -2.43 0.78 -16.27
N THR A 183 -1.99 -0.29 -16.94
CA THR A 183 -2.56 -0.76 -18.22
C THR A 183 -4.06 -1.07 -18.06
N GLU A 184 -4.84 -1.02 -19.15
CA GLU A 184 -6.26 -1.37 -19.09
C GLU A 184 -6.53 -2.75 -18.47
N ASN A 185 -5.66 -3.73 -18.75
CA ASN A 185 -5.77 -5.07 -18.18
C ASN A 185 -5.60 -5.07 -16.65
N ASN A 186 -4.69 -4.24 -16.13
CA ASN A 186 -4.51 -4.07 -14.69
C ASN A 186 -5.70 -3.35 -14.05
N ARG A 187 -6.30 -2.36 -14.75
CA ARG A 187 -7.51 -1.67 -14.27
C ARG A 187 -8.72 -2.60 -14.20
N ARG A 188 -8.84 -3.58 -15.11
CA ARG A 188 -9.94 -4.57 -15.10
C ARG A 188 -9.93 -5.42 -13.83
N ALA A 189 -8.76 -5.78 -13.31
CA ALA A 189 -8.64 -6.55 -12.07
C ALA A 189 -9.15 -5.78 -10.82
N VAL A 190 -9.18 -4.45 -10.88
CA VAL A 190 -9.74 -3.59 -9.83
C VAL A 190 -11.25 -3.34 -10.05
N LYS A 191 -11.74 -3.45 -11.29
CA LYS A 191 -13.15 -3.19 -11.66
C LYS A 191 -14.08 -4.42 -11.52
N SER A 192 -13.53 -5.64 -11.56
CA SER A 192 -14.27 -6.91 -11.54
C SER A 192 -14.67 -7.34 -10.14
#